data_AF-A0A3R6KEN6-F1
#
_entry.id   AF-A0A3R6KEN6-F1
#
_cell.length_a   1.000
_cell.length_b   1.000
_cell.length_c   1.000
_cell.angle_alpha   90.00
_cell.angle_beta   90.00
_cell.angle_gamma   90.00
#
_symmetry.space_group_name_H-M   'P 1'
#
loop_
_entity.id
_entity.type
_entity.pdbx_description
1 polymer ?
#
loop_
_entity_poly.entity_id
_entity_poly.type
_entity_poly.pdbx_seq_one_letter_code
_entity_poly.pdbx_strand_id
1 'polypeptide(L)'
;MLGLFVSESRKDIDRLSAAVKEKDSREIISILHRNLPLWETVRLDYPVAVLRVLVKSDAGQWEDEEYVKIEKIIGAVRELISYAELMRKERQE
;
A
#
# COMPACT_ATOMS: atom_id res chain seq x y z
N MET A 1 -11.44 15.95 -0.84
CA MET A 1 -10.08 15.39 -1.00
C MET A 1 -9.91 14.08 -0.23
N LEU A 2 -10.17 14.04 1.09
CA LEU A 2 -10.02 12.81 1.91
C LEU A 2 -10.88 11.62 1.44
N GLY A 3 -12.12 11.86 1.01
CA GLY A 3 -12.99 10.80 0.49
C GLY A 3 -12.46 10.13 -0.79
N LEU A 4 -11.84 10.91 -1.69
CA LEU A 4 -11.22 10.39 -2.91
C LEU A 4 -9.97 9.56 -2.59
N PHE A 5 -9.15 10.04 -1.66
CA PHE A 5 -8.00 9.29 -1.13
C PHE A 5 -8.43 7.92 -0.61
N VAL A 6 -9.41 7.88 0.30
CA VAL A 6 -9.92 6.63 0.89
C VAL A 6 -10.43 5.67 -0.20
N SER A 7 -11.22 6.15 -1.16
CA SER A 7 -11.78 5.28 -2.20
C SER A 7 -10.72 4.71 -3.13
N GLU A 8 -9.73 5.51 -3.52
CA GLU A 8 -8.67 5.06 -4.44
C GLU A 8 -7.67 4.16 -3.72
N SER A 9 -7.26 4.50 -2.49
CA SER A 9 -6.38 3.64 -1.69
C SER A 9 -7.02 2.29 -1.36
N ARG A 10 -8.34 2.22 -1.13
CA ARG A 10 -9.03 0.94 -0.90
C ARG A 10 -8.97 0.04 -2.14
N LYS A 11 -9.25 0.59 -3.33
CA LYS A 11 -9.15 -0.18 -4.59
C LYS A 11 -7.72 -0.69 -4.84
N ASP A 12 -6.73 0.16 -4.63
CA ASP A 12 -5.33 -0.21 -4.85
C ASP A 12 -4.86 -1.28 -3.85
N ILE A 13 -5.32 -1.23 -2.59
CA ILE A 13 -5.04 -2.28 -1.59
C ILE A 13 -5.78 -3.59 -1.85
N ASP A 14 -7.01 -3.53 -2.34
CA ASP A 14 -7.74 -4.75 -2.73
C ASP A 14 -7.04 -5.46 -3.89
N ARG A 15 -6.58 -4.70 -4.89
CA ARG A 15 -5.75 -5.22 -5.99
C ARG A 15 -4.42 -5.76 -5.51
N LEU A 16 -3.73 -5.03 -4.63
CA LEU A 16 -2.44 -5.47 -4.08
C LEU A 16 -2.58 -6.78 -3.29
N SER A 17 -3.65 -6.90 -2.49
CA SER A 17 -3.95 -8.13 -1.74
C SER A 17 -4.22 -9.31 -2.66
N ALA A 18 -4.91 -9.10 -3.79
CA ALA A 18 -5.13 -10.14 -4.79
C ALA A 18 -3.82 -10.56 -5.47
N ALA A 19 -3.02 -9.59 -5.91
CA ALA A 19 -1.74 -9.85 -6.57
C ALA A 19 -0.75 -10.62 -5.68
N VAL A 20 -0.72 -10.33 -4.37
CA VAL A 20 0.09 -11.12 -3.41
C VAL A 20 -0.36 -12.57 -3.34
N LYS A 21 -1.66 -12.85 -3.29
CA LYS A 21 -2.20 -14.22 -3.28
C LYS A 21 -1.86 -15.00 -4.54
N GLU A 22 -1.88 -14.32 -5.68
CA GLU A 22 -1.54 -14.89 -7.00
C GLU A 22 -0.04 -14.94 -7.26
N LYS A 23 0.78 -14.39 -6.36
CA LYS A 23 2.22 -14.15 -6.55
C LYS A 23 2.52 -13.41 -7.87
N ASP A 24 1.64 -12.49 -8.28
CA ASP A 24 1.84 -11.63 -9.45
C ASP A 24 2.76 -10.46 -9.09
N SER A 25 4.06 -10.73 -9.12
CA SER A 25 5.09 -9.75 -8.77
C SER A 25 5.10 -8.52 -9.68
N ARG A 26 4.64 -8.64 -10.94
CA ARG A 26 4.54 -7.49 -11.86
C ARG A 26 3.43 -6.53 -11.45
N GLU A 27 2.25 -7.07 -11.16
CA GLU A 27 1.12 -6.24 -10.68
C GLU A 27 1.45 -5.62 -9.32
N ILE A 28 2.09 -6.36 -8.42
CA ILE A 28 2.55 -5.82 -7.13
C ILE A 28 3.49 -4.62 -7.35
N ILE A 29 4.57 -4.78 -8.12
CA ILE A 29 5.52 -3.69 -8.41
C ILE A 29 4.81 -2.48 -9.04
N SER A 30 3.90 -2.71 -9.98
CA SER A 30 3.11 -1.65 -10.62
C SER A 30 2.31 -0.83 -9.60
N ILE A 31 1.59 -1.50 -8.68
CA ILE A 31 0.81 -0.84 -7.64
C ILE A 31 1.71 -0.08 -6.66
N LEU A 32 2.81 -0.70 -6.21
CA LEU A 32 3.76 -0.08 -5.29
C LEU A 32 4.39 1.17 -5.91
N HIS A 33 4.82 1.13 -7.18
CA HIS A 33 5.36 2.29 -7.90
C HIS A 33 4.35 3.44 -7.98
N ARG A 34 3.11 3.13 -8.37
CA ARG A 34 2.05 4.14 -8.54
C ARG A 34 1.73 4.83 -7.22
N ASN A 35 1.72 4.09 -6.11
CA ASN A 35 1.32 4.59 -4.80
C ASN A 35 2.45 5.15 -3.95
N LEU A 36 3.72 4.84 -4.29
CA LEU A 36 4.89 5.29 -3.53
C LEU A 36 4.89 6.80 -3.21
N PRO A 37 4.67 7.73 -4.17
CA PRO A 37 4.70 9.16 -3.87
C PRO A 37 3.63 9.59 -2.84
N LEU A 38 2.45 8.97 -2.93
CA LEU A 38 1.35 9.23 -2.01
C LEU A 38 1.69 8.73 -0.60
N TRP A 39 2.17 7.49 -0.49
CA TRP A 39 2.55 6.88 0.79
C TRP A 39 3.72 7.60 1.49
N GLU A 40 4.65 8.18 0.73
CA GLU A 40 5.68 9.07 1.25
C GLU A 40 5.10 10.37 1.81
N THR A 41 4.14 10.96 1.09
CA THR A 41 3.50 12.23 1.47
C THR A 41 2.68 12.09 2.76
N VAL A 42 1.91 11.00 2.87
CA VAL A 42 1.06 10.72 4.04
C VAL A 42 1.83 10.10 5.21
N ARG A 43 3.15 9.92 5.08
CA ARG A 43 4.03 9.30 6.08
C ARG A 43 3.47 7.96 6.57
N LEU A 44 3.29 7.03 5.63
CA LEU A 44 2.87 5.66 5.93
C LEU A 44 3.71 5.10 7.09
N ASP A 45 3.06 4.39 8.01
CA ASP A 45 3.72 3.71 9.13
C ASP A 45 4.45 2.44 8.66
N TYR A 46 5.44 2.67 7.80
CA TYR A 46 6.29 1.66 7.21
C TYR A 46 7.63 2.29 6.81
N PRO A 47 8.78 1.62 6.99
CA PRO A 47 10.07 2.18 6.62
C PRO A 47 10.16 2.51 5.11
N VAL A 48 10.12 3.81 4.78
CA VAL A 48 10.15 4.31 3.38
C VAL A 48 11.39 3.83 2.62
N ALA A 49 12.54 3.72 3.29
CA ALA A 49 13.75 3.20 2.68
C ALA A 49 13.57 1.75 2.19
N VAL A 50 12.91 0.91 2.98
CA VAL A 50 12.62 -0.49 2.62
C VAL A 50 11.64 -0.55 1.46
N LEU A 51 10.58 0.28 1.49
CA LEU A 51 9.61 0.37 0.42
C LEU A 51 10.28 0.77 -0.92
N ARG A 52 11.18 1.77 -0.90
CA ARG A 52 11.92 2.20 -2.10
C ARG A 52 12.82 1.10 -2.66
N VAL A 53 13.45 0.30 -1.81
CA VAL A 53 14.26 -0.85 -2.24
C VAL A 53 13.38 -1.91 -2.88
N LEU A 54 12.27 -2.27 -2.22
CA LEU A 54 11.31 -3.25 -2.73
C LEU A 54 10.77 -2.86 -4.10
N VAL A 55 10.36 -1.60 -4.27
CA VAL A 55 9.85 -1.05 -5.53
C VAL A 55 10.87 -1.17 -6.68
N LYS A 56 12.16 -1.03 -6.39
CA LYS A 56 13.24 -1.11 -7.39
C LYS A 56 13.82 -2.50 -7.60
N SER A 57 13.43 -3.46 -6.76
CA SER A 57 13.99 -4.81 -6.79
C SER A 57 13.44 -5.62 -7.96
N ASP A 58 14.21 -6.60 -8.42
CA ASP A 58 13.76 -7.51 -9.48
C ASP A 58 12.72 -8.49 -8.93
N ALA A 59 11.47 -8.27 -9.31
CA ALA A 59 10.33 -9.13 -9.02
C ALA A 59 10.54 -10.61 -9.39
N GLY A 60 11.39 -10.89 -10.37
CA GLY A 60 11.73 -12.25 -10.80
C GLY A 60 12.64 -13.00 -9.82
N GLN A 61 13.19 -12.32 -8.81
CA GLN A 61 14.09 -12.87 -7.78
C GLN A 61 13.48 -12.76 -6.37
N TRP A 62 12.19 -12.46 -6.27
CA TRP A 62 11.51 -12.33 -4.99
C TRP A 62 11.31 -13.68 -4.31
N GLU A 63 11.74 -13.74 -3.07
CA GLU A 63 11.50 -14.84 -2.17
C GLU A 63 10.33 -14.47 -1.24
N ASP A 64 9.92 -15.42 -0.39
CA ASP A 64 8.79 -15.21 0.53
C ASP A 64 8.98 -13.99 1.46
N GLU A 65 10.22 -13.55 1.72
CA GLU A 65 10.52 -12.37 2.52
C GLU A 65 9.97 -11.07 1.89
N GLU A 66 10.04 -10.93 0.57
CA GLU A 66 9.49 -9.78 -0.15
C GLU A 66 7.97 -9.74 -0.03
N TYR A 67 7.30 -10.89 -0.17
CA TYR A 67 5.85 -10.98 0.01
C TYR A 67 5.42 -10.65 1.44
N VAL A 68 6.19 -11.07 2.45
CA VAL A 68 5.95 -10.66 3.85
C VAL A 68 6.10 -9.15 4.04
N LYS A 69 7.07 -8.50 3.36
CA LYS A 69 7.20 -7.03 3.37
C LYS A 69 5.98 -6.36 2.75
N ILE A 70 5.44 -6.91 1.67
CA ILE A 70 4.23 -6.40 1.00
C ILE A 70 2.99 -6.53 1.89
N GLU A 71 2.81 -7.66 2.57
CA GLU A 71 1.72 -7.85 3.54
C GLU A 71 1.77 -6.81 4.68
N LYS A 72 2.97 -6.46 5.17
CA LYS A 72 3.15 -5.38 6.15
C LYS A 72 2.74 -4.01 5.59
N ILE A 73 3.06 -3.72 4.33
CA ILE A 73 2.63 -2.50 3.64
C ILE A 73 1.10 -2.45 3.52
N ILE A 74 0.47 -3.56 3.12
CA ILE A 74 -0.99 -3.70 3.07
C ILE A 74 -1.62 -3.36 4.44
N GLY A 75 -1.06 -3.94 5.52
CA GLY A 75 -1.49 -3.65 6.88
C GLY A 75 -1.42 -2.15 7.23
N ALA A 76 -0.26 -1.53 7.01
CA ALA A 76 -0.07 -0.10 7.32
C ALA A 76 -1.03 0.81 6.54
N VAL A 77 -1.30 0.50 5.26
CA VAL A 77 -2.23 1.30 4.45
C VAL A 77 -3.68 1.09 4.90
N ARG A 78 -4.06 -0.12 5.31
CA ARG A 78 -5.39 -0.38 5.89
C ARG A 78 -5.62 0.42 7.16
N GLU A 79 -4.64 0.50 8.06
CA GLU A 79 -4.72 1.33 9.26
C GLU A 79 -4.87 2.82 8.91
N LEU A 80 -4.11 3.31 7.93
CA LEU A 80 -4.23 4.68 7.45
C LEU A 80 -5.61 4.99 6.87
N ILE A 81 -6.19 4.06 6.10
CA ILE A 81 -7.56 4.18 5.56
C ILE A 81 -8.57 4.25 6.72
N SER A 82 -8.49 3.33 7.69
CA SER A 82 -9.37 3.29 8.86
C SER A 82 -9.34 4.61 9.64
N TYR A 83 -8.14 5.16 9.85
CA TYR A 83 -7.97 6.46 10.51
C TYR A 83 -8.62 7.60 9.70
N ALA A 84 -8.39 7.64 8.39
CA ALA A 84 -9.00 8.64 7.51
C ALA A 84 -10.54 8.56 7.49
N GLU A 85 -11.11 7.36 7.57
CA GLU A 85 -12.55 7.13 7.67
C GLU A 85 -13.12 7.62 9.00
N LEU A 86 -12.44 7.34 10.12
CA LEU A 86 -12.83 7.83 11.45
C LEU A 86 -12.85 9.36 11.49
N MET A 87 -11.78 10.02 11.04
CA MET A 87 -11.69 11.48 10.98
C MET A 87 -12.75 12.13 10.09
N ARG A 88 -13.28 11.40 9.11
CA ARG A 88 -14.37 11.88 8.25
C ARG A 88 -15.70 11.83 9.00
N LYS A 89 -15.95 10.75 9.74
CA LYS A 89 -17.17 10.58 10.53
C LYS A 89 -17.28 11.65 11.62
N GLU A 90 -16.22 11.86 12.39
CA GLU A 90 -16.17 12.86 13.47
C GLU A 90 -16.30 14.31 12.99
N ARG A 91 -16.08 14.60 11.71
CA ARG A 91 -16.26 15.93 11.11
C ARG A 91 -17.64 16.17 10.50
N GLN A 92 -18.46 15.13 10.40
CA GLN A 92 -19.83 15.19 9.88
C GLN A 92 -20.89 15.17 10.99
N GLU A 93 -20.47 14.92 12.23
CA GLU A 93 -21.24 15.04 13.48
C GLU A 93 -20.96 16.39 14.14
#